data_AF-J2ZTM8-F1
#
_entry.id   AF-J2ZTM8-F1
#
_cell.length_a   1.000
_cell.length_b   1.000
_cell.length_c   1.000
_cell.angle_alpha   90.00
_cell.angle_beta   90.00
_cell.angle_gamma   90.00
#
_symmetry.space_group_name_H-M   'P 1'
#
loop_
_entity.id
_entity.type
_entity.pdbx_description
1 polymer ?
#
loop_
_entity_poly.entity_id
_entity_poly.type
_entity_poly.pdbx_seq_one_letter_code
_entity_poly.pdbx_strand_id
1 'polypeptide(L)' 'MSNVEQDRAAQVSAMSDEQLIAIWQSATDEETENLSPWLAMVVEEMGRRKIAL' A
#
# COMPACT_ATOMS: atom_id res chain seq x y z
N MET A 1 -4.94 -2.00 -17.45
CA MET A 1 -4.99 -1.16 -16.25
C MET A 1 -5.92 -0.01 -16.55
N SER A 2 -6.94 0.17 -15.73
CA SER A 2 -7.80 1.36 -15.82
C SER A 2 -7.02 2.58 -15.32
N ASN A 3 -7.36 3.79 -15.78
CA ASN A 3 -6.71 5.03 -15.31
C ASN A 3 -6.74 5.15 -13.77
N VAL A 4 -7.79 4.62 -13.13
CA VAL A 4 -7.96 4.62 -11.67
C VAL A 4 -6.88 3.80 -10.95
N GLU A 5 -6.46 2.66 -11.51
CA GLU A 5 -5.41 1.83 -10.92
C GLU A 5 -4.03 2.49 -11.05
N GLN A 6 -3.78 3.15 -12.18
CA GLN A 6 -2.54 3.90 -12.39
C GLN A 6 -2.44 5.11 -11.46
N ASP A 7 -3.55 5.84 -11.28
CA ASP A 7 -3.62 6.98 -10.36
C ASP A 7 -3.38 6.55 -8.91
N ARG A 8 -3.88 5.37 -8.50
CA ARG A 8 -3.66 4.82 -7.16
C ARG A 8 -2.22 4.36 -6.96
N ALA A 9 -1.62 3.67 -7.93
CA ALA A 9 -0.22 3.28 -7.86
C ALA A 9 0.71 4.51 -7.76
N ALA A 10 0.42 5.57 -8.52
CA ALA A 10 1.16 6.83 -8.45
C ALA A 10 1.03 7.50 -7.06
N GLN A 11 -0.17 7.48 -6.46
CA GLN A 11 -0.38 7.99 -5.11
C GLN A 11 0.44 7.22 -4.07
N VAL A 12 0.40 5.89 -4.09
CA VAL A 12 1.18 5.05 -3.15
C VAL A 12 2.68 5.26 -3.35
N SER A 13 3.15 5.35 -4.60
CA SER A 13 4.55 5.64 -4.89
C SER A 13 4.99 7.06 -4.48
N ALA A 14 4.07 8.00 -4.27
CA ALA A 14 4.37 9.35 -3.80
C ALA A 14 4.34 9.47 -2.26
N MET A 15 3.83 8.46 -1.54
CA MET A 15 3.80 8.45 -0.08
C MET A 15 5.20 8.31 0.52
N SER A 16 5.41 8.86 1.70
CA SER A 16 6.60 8.61 2.50
C SER A 16 6.57 7.22 3.12
N ASP A 17 7.74 6.73 3.54
CA ASP A 17 7.84 5.42 4.20
C ASP A 17 7.03 5.38 5.50
N GLU A 18 7.00 6.48 6.25
CA GLU A 18 6.18 6.64 7.47
C GLU A 18 4.68 6.51 7.17
N GLN A 19 4.22 7.08 6.05
CA GLN A 19 2.82 6.99 5.64
C GLN A 19 2.45 5.56 5.23
N LEU A 20 3.34 4.87 4.49
CA LEU A 20 3.13 3.48 4.11
C LEU A 20 3.05 2.56 5.35
N ILE A 21 3.96 2.75 6.31
CA ILE A 21 3.94 2.04 7.59
C ILE A 21 2.66 2.34 8.37
N ALA A 22 2.25 3.61 8.45
CA ALA A 22 1.03 3.98 9.17
C ALA A 22 -0.21 3.33 8.56
N ILE A 23 -0.29 3.25 7.23
CA ILE A 23 -1.40 2.56 6.54
C ILE A 23 -1.39 1.08 6.91
N TRP A 24 -0.24 0.40 6.80
CA TRP A 24 -0.10 -1.01 7.18
C TRP A 24 -0.50 -1.26 8.64
N GLN A 25 -0.05 -0.41 9.58
CA GLN A 25 -0.38 -0.54 11.00
C GLN A 25 -1.85 -0.24 11.33
N SER A 26 -2.50 0.58 10.51
CA SER A 26 -3.92 0.94 10.67
C SER A 26 -4.87 0.00 9.92
N ALA A 27 -4.33 -0.91 9.09
CA ALA A 27 -5.13 -1.86 8.34
C ALA A 27 -5.91 -2.75 9.30
N THR A 28 -7.19 -2.94 9.01
CA THR A 28 -8.03 -3.85 9.78
C THR A 28 -7.65 -5.30 9.49
N ASP A 29 -8.04 -6.21 10.39
CA ASP A 29 -7.86 -7.65 10.18
C ASP A 29 -8.53 -8.09 8.87
N GLU A 30 -9.72 -7.57 8.55
CA GLU A 30 -10.44 -7.87 7.32
C GLU A 30 -9.69 -7.40 6.06
N GLU A 31 -9.09 -6.21 6.08
CA GLU A 31 -8.29 -5.69 4.97
C GLU A 31 -6.99 -6.47 4.79
N THR A 32 -6.41 -6.95 5.88
CA THR A 32 -5.18 -7.75 5.90
C THR A 32 -5.44 -9.18 5.44
N GLU A 33 -6.49 -9.83 5.95
CA GLU A 33 -6.90 -11.19 5.58
C GLU A 33 -7.29 -11.28 4.10
N ASN A 34 -8.01 -10.29 3.59
CA ASN A 34 -8.40 -10.25 2.17
C ASN A 34 -7.37 -9.57 1.26
N LEU A 35 -6.27 -9.06 1.84
CA LEU A 35 -5.27 -8.23 1.17
C LEU A 35 -5.91 -7.30 0.13
N SER A 36 -6.68 -6.33 0.61
CA SER A 36 -7.49 -5.47 -0.27
C SER A 36 -6.62 -4.86 -1.40
N PRO A 37 -7.18 -4.54 -2.58
CA PRO A 37 -6.39 -4.01 -3.69
C PRO A 37 -5.58 -2.75 -3.33
N TRP A 38 -6.07 -1.96 -2.38
CA TRP A 38 -5.35 -0.82 -1.83
C TRP A 38 -4.17 -1.27 -0.95
N LEU A 39 -4.40 -2.17 0.00
CA LEU A 39 -3.36 -2.67 0.90
C LEU A 39 -2.29 -3.46 0.15
N ALA A 40 -2.66 -4.22 -0.88
CA ALA A 40 -1.73 -4.91 -1.77
C ALA A 40 -0.71 -3.95 -2.40
N MET A 41 -1.18 -2.81 -2.94
CA MET A 41 -0.31 -1.78 -3.51
C MET A 41 0.65 -1.19 -2.47
N VAL A 42 0.17 -0.96 -1.25
CA VAL A 42 1.00 -0.46 -0.15
C VAL A 42 2.09 -1.47 0.22
N VAL A 43 1.72 -2.75 0.37
CA VAL A 43 2.67 -3.83 0.70
C VAL A 43 3.69 -4.03 -0.42
N GLU A 44 3.27 -3.98 -1.69
CA GLU A 44 4.17 -4.04 -2.84
C GLU A 44 5.18 -2.88 -2.83
N GLU A 45 4.72 -1.66 -2.54
CA GLU A 45 5.58 -0.49 -2.48
C GLU A 45 6.55 -0.56 -1.29
N MET A 46 6.09 -1.01 -0.12
CA MET A 46 6.94 -1.25 1.05
C MET A 46 8.02 -2.29 0.74
N GLY A 47 7.65 -3.39 0.07
CA GLY A 47 8.59 -4.41 -0.41
C GLY A 47 9.60 -3.86 -1.41
N ARG A 48 9.15 -3.04 -2.37
CA ARG A 48 10.03 -2.38 -3.37
C ARG A 48 11.06 -1.47 -2.70
N ARG A 49 10.65 -0.74 -1.66
CA ARG A 49 11.50 0.20 -0.90
C ARG A 49 12.32 -0.47 0.19
N LYS A 50 12.11 -1.77 0.45
CA LYS A 50 12.71 -2.51 1.57
C LYS A 50 12.42 -1.87 2.92
N ILE A 51 11.23 -1.29 3.06
CA ILE A 51 10.70 -0.87 4.35
C ILE A 51 10.44 -2.17 5.12
N ALA A 52 11.12 -2.35 6.26
CA ALA A 52 11.01 -3.56 7.05
C ALA A 52 9.52 -3.81 7.40
N LEU A 53 8.99 -4.94 6.94
CA LEU A 53 7.69 -5.48 7.29
C LEU A 53 7.83 -6.44 8.47
#